data_AF-A0AAU9VLU1-F1
#
_entry.id   AF-A0AAU9VLU1-F1
#
_cell.length_a   1.000
_cell.length_b   1.000
_cell.length_c   1.000
_cell.angle_alpha   90.00
_cell.angle_beta   90.00
_cell.angle_gamma   90.00
#
_symmetry.space_group_name_H-M   'P 1'
#
loop_
_entity.id
_entity.type
_entity.pdbx_description
1 polymer ?
#
loop_
_entity_poly.entity_id
_entity_poly.type
_entity_poly.pdbx_seq_one_letter_code
_entity_poly.pdbx_strand_id
1 'polypeptide(L)'
;MGDSGDSSSASDCRSPQPKGRSTNKVFIWLKEKAKCTPRGNPWVLLNRGGRVKDVAIGGNYSSAKMKELVKENFAGLAAVDLNRKGGLSIYQQIYGNSRLFIVSNRERLEQEHSL
;
A
#
# COMPACT_ATOMS: atom_id res chain seq x y z
N MET A 1 -6.10 -12.54 50.28
CA MET A 1 -6.15 -13.50 49.15
C MET A 1 -6.62 -12.69 47.96
N GLY A 2 -5.73 -12.47 46.99
CA GLY A 2 -5.85 -11.44 45.96
C GLY A 2 -6.87 -11.73 44.86
N ASP A 3 -7.35 -10.63 44.30
CA ASP A 3 -8.28 -10.43 43.19
C ASP A 3 -7.94 -11.21 41.92
N SER A 4 -8.94 -11.68 41.17
CA SER A 4 -8.76 -12.13 39.79
C SER A 4 -10.03 -11.86 38.97
N GLY A 5 -10.13 -10.60 38.52
CA GLY A 5 -9.87 -10.32 37.11
C GLY A 5 -10.89 -10.83 36.09
N ASP A 6 -11.80 -9.91 35.74
CA ASP A 6 -12.55 -9.79 34.50
C ASP A 6 -11.84 -10.43 33.28
N SER A 7 -12.52 -11.35 32.60
CA SER A 7 -12.14 -11.80 31.25
C SER A 7 -13.10 -11.19 30.25
N SER A 8 -12.77 -9.97 29.86
CA SER A 8 -13.33 -9.24 28.73
C SER A 8 -13.32 -10.08 27.45
N SER A 9 -14.50 -10.22 26.87
CA SER A 9 -14.76 -10.88 25.59
C SER A 9 -14.20 -10.01 24.45
N ALA A 10 -13.07 -10.41 23.86
CA ALA A 10 -12.50 -9.74 22.69
C ALA A 10 -12.92 -10.48 21.42
N SER A 11 -13.79 -9.85 20.62
CA SER A 11 -14.24 -10.30 19.31
C SER A 11 -13.09 -10.63 18.38
N ASP A 12 -13.02 -11.90 17.99
CA ASP A 12 -11.96 -12.52 17.21
C ASP A 12 -12.17 -12.22 15.71
N CYS A 13 -11.89 -10.98 15.28
CA CYS A 13 -11.83 -10.61 13.86
C CYS A 13 -10.56 -11.21 13.23
N ARG A 14 -10.61 -12.49 12.87
CA ARG A 14 -9.48 -13.23 12.27
C ARG A 14 -9.20 -12.76 10.84
N SER A 15 -8.45 -11.67 10.69
CA SER A 15 -7.66 -11.47 9.48
C SER A 15 -6.60 -12.58 9.40
N PRO A 16 -6.36 -13.20 8.22
CA PRO A 16 -5.36 -14.26 8.09
C PRO A 16 -3.98 -13.71 8.47
N GLN A 17 -3.47 -14.13 9.63
CA GLN A 17 -2.13 -13.76 10.06
C GLN A 17 -1.08 -14.46 9.17
N PRO A 18 -0.09 -13.73 8.63
CA PRO A 18 0.92 -14.33 7.78
C PRO A 18 1.77 -15.35 8.56
N LYS A 19 1.80 -16.61 8.10
CA LYS A 19 2.67 -17.65 8.65
C LYS A 19 4.11 -17.41 8.17
N GLY A 20 4.93 -16.73 8.98
CA GLY A 20 6.35 -16.49 8.72
C GLY A 20 6.85 -15.14 9.26
N ARG A 21 8.15 -14.83 9.08
CA ARG A 21 8.69 -13.49 9.42
C ARG A 21 7.98 -12.43 8.58
N SER A 22 7.07 -11.69 9.18
CA SER A 22 6.42 -10.54 8.55
C SER A 22 7.41 -9.39 8.47
N THR A 23 7.57 -8.82 7.28
CA THR A 23 8.30 -7.56 7.11
C THR A 23 7.31 -6.46 6.79
N ASN A 24 7.34 -5.37 7.54
CA ASN A 24 6.57 -4.18 7.20
C ASN A 24 7.19 -3.49 6.00
N LYS A 25 6.37 -3.23 4.99
CA LYS A 25 6.74 -2.49 3.78
C LYS A 25 5.85 -1.28 3.64
N VAL A 26 6.46 -0.15 3.31
CA VAL A 26 5.70 1.07 3.04
C VAL A 26 5.38 1.13 1.57
N PHE A 27 4.11 1.26 1.24
CA PHE A 27 3.61 1.49 -0.10
C PHE A 27 3.20 2.94 -0.27
N ILE A 28 3.59 3.54 -1.39
CA ILE A 28 3.29 4.93 -1.73
C ILE A 28 2.60 4.95 -3.09
N TRP A 29 1.35 5.41 -3.14
CA TRP A 29 0.61 5.57 -4.38
C TRP A 29 0.80 6.97 -4.96
N LEU A 30 1.30 7.02 -6.19
CA LEU A 30 1.49 8.22 -6.97
C LEU A 30 0.69 8.12 -8.27
N LYS A 31 0.05 9.23 -8.67
CA LYS A 31 -0.64 9.35 -9.97
C LYS A 31 0.33 9.40 -11.15
N GLU A 32 1.59 9.72 -10.88
CA GLU A 32 2.64 9.81 -11.89
C GLU A 32 3.90 9.12 -11.38
N LYS A 33 4.77 8.75 -12.31
CA LYS A 33 6.07 8.18 -11.96
C LYS A 33 6.93 9.28 -11.32
N ALA A 34 7.20 9.17 -10.02
CA ALA A 34 8.13 10.10 -9.38
C ALA A 34 9.58 9.75 -9.69
N LYS A 35 10.38 10.81 -9.91
CA LYS A 35 11.84 10.73 -10.08
C LYS A 35 12.55 10.45 -8.75
N CYS A 36 11.94 10.81 -7.63
CA CYS A 36 12.49 10.64 -6.29
C CYS A 36 11.39 10.27 -5.28
N THR A 37 11.79 9.68 -4.15
CA THR A 37 10.88 9.45 -3.03
C THR A 37 10.37 10.79 -2.46
N PRO A 38 9.05 10.99 -2.32
CA PRO A 38 8.50 12.17 -1.67
C PRO A 38 9.02 12.33 -0.23
N ARG A 39 9.34 13.56 0.18
CA ARG A 39 9.83 13.87 1.54
C ARG A 39 9.14 15.10 2.09
N GLY A 40 9.20 15.30 3.41
CA GLY A 40 8.66 16.48 4.07
C GLY A 40 7.18 16.67 3.80
N ASN A 41 6.79 17.90 3.43
CA ASN A 41 5.39 18.23 3.20
C ASN A 41 4.70 17.35 2.13
N PRO A 42 5.29 17.04 0.96
CA PRO A 42 4.77 16.05 0.03
C PRO A 42 4.41 14.69 0.64
N TRP A 43 5.24 14.16 1.54
CA TRP A 43 4.94 12.90 2.23
C TRP A 43 3.71 13.04 3.13
N VAL A 44 3.64 14.12 3.89
CA VAL A 44 2.51 14.41 4.79
C VAL A 44 1.21 14.52 4.01
N LEU A 45 1.22 15.20 2.87
CA LEU A 45 0.05 15.33 1.99
C LEU A 45 -0.40 13.99 1.42
N LEU A 46 0.53 13.14 0.99
CA LEU A 46 0.22 11.80 0.51
C LEU A 46 -0.37 10.93 1.63
N ASN A 47 0.20 11.00 2.83
CA ASN A 47 -0.29 10.23 3.98
C ASN A 47 -1.70 10.68 4.40
N ARG A 48 -1.94 12.00 4.47
CA ARG A 48 -3.29 12.57 4.72
C ARG A 48 -4.31 12.15 3.65
N GLY A 49 -3.87 12.04 2.40
CA GLY A 49 -4.71 11.55 1.29
C GLY A 49 -4.87 10.03 1.23
N GLY A 50 -4.40 9.27 2.24
CA GLY A 50 -4.49 7.81 2.27
C GLY A 50 -3.61 7.10 1.25
N ARG A 51 -2.63 7.79 0.67
CA ARG A 51 -1.72 7.27 -0.38
C ARG A 51 -0.39 6.75 0.15
N VAL A 52 -0.22 6.73 1.46
CA VAL A 52 0.88 6.04 2.14
C VAL A 52 0.28 4.98 3.04
N LYS A 53 0.74 3.73 2.92
CA LYS A 53 0.26 2.59 3.71
C LYS A 53 1.42 1.71 4.13
N ASP A 54 1.49 1.39 5.41
CA ASP A 54 2.36 0.34 5.93
C ASP A 54 1.62 -0.99 5.82
N VAL A 55 2.17 -1.91 5.03
CA VAL A 55 1.59 -3.23 4.78
C VAL A 55 2.57 -4.29 5.28
N ALA A 56 2.12 -5.10 6.23
CA ALA A 56 2.85 -6.27 6.69
C ALA A 56 2.76 -7.37 5.62
N ILE A 57 3.90 -7.80 5.08
CA ILE A 57 3.97 -8.92 4.14
C ILE A 57 4.78 -10.07 4.74
N GLY A 58 4.26 -11.30 4.66
CA GLY A 58 4.95 -12.51 5.11
C GLY A 58 5.63 -13.28 3.97
N GLY A 59 6.94 -13.55 4.08
CA GLY A 59 7.66 -14.35 3.08
C GLY A 59 7.82 -13.67 1.72
N ASN A 60 8.04 -14.46 0.67
CA ASN A 60 8.23 -13.97 -0.70
C ASN A 60 6.88 -13.78 -1.39
N TYR A 61 6.67 -12.62 -2.02
CA TYR A 61 5.46 -12.31 -2.77
C TYR A 61 5.72 -12.33 -4.28
N SER A 62 4.79 -12.94 -5.03
CA SER A 62 4.76 -12.81 -6.49
C SER A 62 4.32 -11.40 -6.90
N SER A 63 4.66 -10.99 -8.12
CA SER A 63 4.21 -9.72 -8.69
C SER A 63 2.67 -9.61 -8.69
N ALA A 64 1.96 -10.69 -9.02
CA ALA A 64 0.50 -10.74 -8.99
C ALA A 64 -0.05 -10.46 -7.58
N LYS A 65 0.48 -11.15 -6.56
CA LYS A 65 0.05 -10.96 -5.18
C LYS A 65 0.36 -9.56 -4.64
N MET A 66 1.49 -8.96 -5.06
CA MET A 66 1.78 -7.57 -4.73
C MET A 66 0.77 -6.60 -5.33
N LYS A 67 0.31 -6.83 -6.57
CA LYS A 67 -0.72 -5.98 -7.19
C LYS A 67 -2.07 -6.11 -6.48
N GLU A 68 -2.45 -7.31 -6.05
CA GLU A 68 -3.67 -7.52 -5.24
C GLU A 68 -3.62 -6.74 -3.92
N LEU A 69 -2.52 -6.88 -3.17
CA LEU A 69 -2.33 -6.14 -1.90
C LEU A 69 -2.46 -4.63 -2.09
N VAL A 70 -1.90 -4.11 -3.18
CA VAL A 70 -2.01 -2.69 -3.52
C VAL A 70 -3.47 -2.29 -3.74
N LYS A 71 -4.27 -3.09 -4.46
CA LYS A 71 -5.70 -2.80 -4.66
C LYS A 71 -6.51 -2.85 -3.37
N GLU A 72 -6.21 -3.82 -2.50
CA GLU A 72 -6.88 -3.96 -1.21
C GLU A 72 -6.63 -2.76 -0.30
N ASN A 73 -5.44 -2.14 -0.38
CA ASN A 73 -5.03 -1.06 0.50
C ASN A 73 -5.27 0.36 -0.06
N PHE A 74 -5.41 0.49 -1.38
CA PHE A 74 -5.63 1.77 -2.06
C PHE A 74 -6.93 1.72 -2.87
N ALA A 75 -8.02 2.21 -2.30
CA ALA A 75 -9.35 2.20 -2.93
C ALA A 75 -9.36 2.83 -4.33
N GLY A 76 -8.58 3.89 -4.55
CA GLY A 76 -8.45 4.52 -5.87
C GLY A 76 -7.76 3.66 -6.93
N LEU A 77 -7.22 2.49 -6.56
CA LEU A 77 -6.62 1.52 -7.47
C LEU A 77 -7.49 0.28 -7.70
N ALA A 78 -8.62 0.14 -6.98
CA ALA A 78 -9.46 -1.07 -7.07
C ALA A 78 -9.94 -1.35 -8.51
N ALA A 79 -10.39 -0.30 -9.20
CA ALA A 79 -10.91 -0.37 -10.57
C ALA A 79 -9.84 -0.44 -11.67
N VAL A 80 -8.55 -0.36 -11.33
CA VAL A 80 -7.47 -0.28 -12.32
C VAL A 80 -7.20 -1.65 -12.95
N ASP A 81 -7.23 -1.74 -14.27
CA ASP A 81 -6.83 -2.97 -14.97
C ASP A 81 -5.31 -3.19 -14.88
N LEU A 82 -4.93 -4.26 -14.18
CA LEU A 82 -3.55 -4.64 -13.88
C LEU A 82 -2.84 -5.38 -15.03
N ASN A 83 -3.64 -5.91 -15.97
CA ASN A 83 -3.19 -6.66 -17.13
C ASN A 83 -3.00 -5.75 -18.34
N ARG A 84 -3.60 -4.56 -18.31
CA ARG A 84 -3.36 -3.51 -19.31
C ARG A 84 -1.89 -3.09 -19.28
N LYS A 85 -1.24 -3.10 -20.44
CA LYS A 85 0.14 -2.63 -20.61
C LYS A 85 0.23 -1.17 -20.16
N GLY A 86 0.94 -0.92 -19.05
CA GLY A 86 1.09 0.41 -18.45
C GLY A 86 0.07 0.79 -17.36
N GLY A 87 -0.83 -0.10 -16.94
CA GLY A 87 -1.85 0.19 -15.94
C GLY A 87 -1.29 0.41 -14.52
N LEU A 88 -0.49 -0.52 -14.00
CA LEU A 88 0.11 -0.39 -12.67
C LEU A 88 1.58 -0.80 -12.68
N SER A 89 2.45 0.11 -12.24
CA SER A 89 3.88 -0.14 -12.05
C SER A 89 4.21 -0.10 -10.57
N ILE A 90 4.77 -1.20 -10.05
CA ILE A 90 5.29 -1.28 -8.69
C ILE A 90 6.80 -1.41 -8.78
N TYR A 91 7.54 -0.49 -8.15
CA TYR A 91 8.99 -0.56 -8.10
C TYR A 91 9.49 -0.28 -6.69
N GLN A 92 10.59 -0.92 -6.33
CA GLN A 92 11.20 -0.79 -5.02
C GLN A 92 12.25 0.33 -5.06
N GLN A 93 12.22 1.20 -4.06
CA GLN A 93 13.23 2.24 -3.84
C GLN A 93 13.83 2.09 -2.44
N ILE A 94 15.16 2.17 -2.36
CA ILE A 94 15.89 2.08 -1.09
C ILE A 94 15.90 3.47 -0.45
N TYR A 95 15.54 3.53 0.83
CA TYR A 95 15.50 4.74 1.64
C TYR A 95 16.18 4.50 2.98
N GLY A 96 17.47 4.87 3.08
CA GLY A 96 18.28 4.50 4.25
C GLY A 96 18.24 2.99 4.49
N ASN A 97 17.82 2.57 5.68
CA ASN A 97 17.63 1.15 6.02
C ASN A 97 16.25 0.58 5.63
N SER A 98 15.34 1.42 5.08
CA SER A 98 13.98 1.04 4.70
C SER A 98 13.85 0.77 3.20
N ARG A 99 12.94 -0.13 2.83
CA ARG A 99 12.59 -0.43 1.43
C ARG A 99 11.16 0.06 1.19
N LEU A 100 11.01 1.05 0.32
CA LEU A 100 9.73 1.62 -0.06
C LEU A 100 9.26 1.00 -1.39
N PHE A 101 7.96 0.77 -1.53
CA PHE A 101 7.35 0.37 -2.78
C PHE A 101 6.55 1.52 -3.34
N ILE A 102 6.97 2.03 -4.50
CA ILE A 102 6.26 3.08 -5.20
C ILE A 102 5.32 2.42 -6.19
N VAL A 103 4.05 2.77 -6.05
CA VAL A 103 2.94 2.33 -6.88
C VAL A 103 2.57 3.51 -7.76
N SER A 104 2.82 3.37 -9.06
CA SER A 104 2.39 4.36 -10.06
C SER A 104 1.32 3.75 -10.95
N ASN A 105 0.20 4.45 -11.09
CA ASN A 105 -0.77 4.20 -12.15
C ASN A 105 -0.68 5.37 -13.12
N ARG A 106 -0.43 5.10 -14.41
CA ARG A 106 -0.53 6.13 -15.44
C ARG A 106 -2.00 6.24 -15.83
N GLU A 107 -2.77 6.98 -15.04
CA GLU A 107 -4.06 7.49 -15.50
C GLU A 107 -3.74 8.44 -16.65
N ARG A 108 -4.03 8.05 -17.90
CA ARG A 108 -4.22 9.06 -18.93
C ARG A 108 -5.40 9.89 -18.41
N LEU A 109 -5.12 11.09 -17.94
CA LEU A 109 -6.08 12.18 -17.98
C LEU A 109 -6.41 12.38 -19.46
N GLU A 110 -7.29 11.54 -20.00
CA GLU A 110 -8.04 11.94 -21.18
C GLU A 110 -8.86 13.13 -20.70
N GLN A 111 -8.47 14.26 -21.26
CA GLN A 111 -8.92 15.57 -20.91
C GLN A 111 -10.45 15.61 -20.88
N GLU A 112 -11.02 16.05 -19.77
CA GLU A 112 -12.22 16.89 -19.84
C GLU A 112 -11.83 18.17 -20.60
N HIS A 113 -11.79 18.06 -21.92
CA HIS A 113 -11.81 19.19 -22.84
C HIS A 113 -12.73 18.80 -23.99
N SER A 114 -14.03 18.99 -23.79
CA SER A 114 -14.96 19.51 -24.80
C SER A 114 -16.26 19.88 -24.08
N LEU A 115 -16.33 21.15 -23.70
CA LEU A 115 -17.60 21.88 -23.55
C LEU A 115 -18.29 21.97 -24.92
#